data_AF-A0A3A4JRR4-F1
#
_entry.id   AF-A0A3A4JRR4-F1
#
_cell.length_a   1.000
_cell.length_b   1.000
_cell.length_c   1.000
_cell.angle_alpha   90.00
_cell.angle_beta   90.00
_cell.angle_gamma   90.00
#
_symmetry.space_group_name_H-M   'P 1'
#
loop_
_entity.id
_entity.type
_entity.pdbx_description
1 polymer ?
#
loop_
_entity_poly.entity_id
_entity_poly.type
_entity_poly.pdbx_seq_one_letter_code
_entity_poly.pdbx_strand_id
1 'polypeptide(L)'
;MRTTWTALWTLIVAALLFVFAGGCAGGSDIGLTPGALDGDADTDEGDAEGETADGDAVDGEEAEGDGAEDESSDDETTDGDAADGDATDGDATDGDATDGDSDGEDSDPEPEPDIEIPADWVFVPDQAAPAEGQIVLANPVIEEDYLILQVRLNGFTPLAGSAFRLRYNPATLSLAAVERGDALSPAALLRAAQAKPGEAWVGIGNPQAATVTITEPKILCQVSFKVIGLTPTRLDFDLNPWHSFAADERLRALPATFFGGSFGPAVEGR
;
A
#
# COMPACT_ATOMS: atom_id res chain seq x y z
N MET A 1 -18.30 23.27 -4.45
CA MET A 1 -17.86 22.25 -5.43
C MET A 1 -16.51 21.57 -5.13
N ARG A 2 -15.58 22.15 -4.33
CA ARG A 2 -14.31 21.47 -3.97
C ARG A 2 -14.43 20.45 -2.82
N THR A 3 -15.38 20.63 -1.90
CA THR A 3 -15.59 19.79 -0.71
C THR A 3 -16.16 18.40 -1.02
N THR A 4 -17.02 18.28 -2.03
CA THR A 4 -17.56 16.99 -2.46
C THR A 4 -16.52 16.12 -3.18
N TRP A 5 -15.51 16.75 -3.77
CA TRP A 5 -14.45 16.06 -4.52
C TRP A 5 -13.39 15.44 -3.61
N THR A 6 -13.05 16.09 -2.48
CA THR A 6 -12.22 15.49 -1.41
C THR A 6 -12.87 14.28 -0.77
N ALA A 7 -14.20 14.29 -0.59
CA ALA A 7 -14.94 13.13 -0.08
C ALA A 7 -14.88 11.95 -1.06
N LEU A 8 -15.00 12.22 -2.36
CA LEU A 8 -14.85 11.22 -3.42
C LEU A 8 -13.42 10.69 -3.54
N TRP A 9 -12.40 11.56 -3.39
CA TRP A 9 -10.99 11.17 -3.35
C TRP A 9 -10.70 10.28 -2.15
N THR A 10 -11.25 10.64 -0.99
CA THR A 10 -11.17 9.82 0.23
C THR A 10 -11.90 8.50 0.01
N LEU A 11 -13.05 8.47 -0.67
CA LEU A 11 -13.79 7.25 -0.98
C LEU A 11 -13.12 6.38 -2.03
N ILE A 12 -12.45 6.92 -3.04
CA ILE A 12 -11.75 6.14 -4.07
C ILE A 12 -10.43 5.61 -3.52
N VAL A 13 -9.68 6.42 -2.77
CA VAL A 13 -8.48 5.95 -2.06
C VAL A 13 -8.88 4.99 -0.95
N ALA A 14 -9.96 5.25 -0.21
CA ALA A 14 -10.51 4.30 0.77
C ALA A 14 -11.10 3.07 0.11
N ALA A 15 -11.70 3.13 -1.08
CA ALA A 15 -12.27 1.97 -1.78
C ALA A 15 -11.18 1.15 -2.46
N LEU A 16 -10.16 1.78 -3.03
CA LEU A 16 -8.93 1.08 -3.43
C LEU A 16 -8.33 0.44 -2.16
N LEU A 17 -8.12 1.19 -1.07
CA LEU A 17 -7.65 0.66 0.22
C LEU A 17 -8.57 -0.44 0.82
N PHE A 18 -9.90 -0.37 0.66
CA PHE A 18 -10.87 -1.34 1.19
C PHE A 18 -10.96 -2.59 0.33
N VAL A 19 -10.88 -2.44 -1.00
CA VAL A 19 -10.71 -3.57 -1.92
C VAL A 19 -9.37 -4.28 -1.63
N PHE A 20 -8.34 -3.54 -1.20
CA PHE A 20 -7.06 -4.11 -0.78
C PHE A 20 -7.08 -4.72 0.64
N ALA A 21 -7.89 -4.21 1.58
CA ALA A 21 -8.02 -4.78 2.93
C ALA A 21 -8.99 -5.98 3.01
N GLY A 22 -10.03 -6.01 2.17
CA GLY A 22 -11.05 -7.08 2.17
C GLY A 22 -10.56 -8.44 1.64
N GLY A 23 -9.40 -8.48 0.97
CA GLY A 23 -8.80 -9.72 0.44
C GLY A 23 -7.80 -10.41 1.38
N CYS A 24 -7.48 -9.82 2.53
CA CYS A 24 -6.49 -10.34 3.48
C CYS A 24 -7.06 -10.35 4.90
N ALA A 25 -8.07 -11.19 5.16
CA ALA A 25 -8.58 -11.42 6.51
C ALA A 25 -7.64 -12.29 7.39
N GLY A 26 -6.32 -12.25 7.16
CA GLY A 26 -5.34 -13.04 7.91
C GLY A 26 -3.91 -12.68 7.55
N GLY A 27 -3.37 -11.62 8.16
CA GLY A 27 -1.98 -11.25 7.97
C GLY A 27 -1.60 -10.08 8.88
N SER A 28 -0.61 -10.32 9.72
CA SER A 28 -0.14 -9.50 10.84
C SER A 28 0.07 -8.02 10.50
N ASP A 29 -0.47 -7.13 11.35
CA ASP A 29 -0.21 -5.70 11.33
C ASP A 29 1.31 -5.44 11.37
N ILE A 30 1.85 -4.91 10.28
CA ILE A 30 3.21 -4.38 10.24
C ILE A 30 3.21 -3.14 11.13
N GLY A 31 3.88 -3.23 12.27
CA GLY A 31 3.91 -2.21 13.31
C GLY A 31 4.34 -0.84 12.78
N LEU A 32 3.37 0.02 12.50
CA LEU A 32 3.60 1.45 12.38
C LEU A 32 3.86 1.97 13.80
N THR A 33 5.13 2.20 14.14
CA THR A 33 5.49 2.90 15.37
C THR A 33 4.96 4.35 15.29
N PRO A 34 4.06 4.77 16.19
CA PRO A 34 3.72 6.18 16.32
C PRO A 34 4.90 6.86 17.00
N GLY A 35 5.70 7.60 16.23
CA GLY A 35 6.76 8.46 16.75
C GLY A 35 6.17 9.46 17.74
N ALA A 36 6.62 9.36 18.99
CA ALA A 36 6.35 10.28 20.08
C ALA A 36 6.82 11.70 19.71
N LEU A 37 5.89 12.65 19.77
CA LEU A 37 6.19 14.08 19.80
C LEU A 37 5.94 14.55 21.24
N ASP A 38 6.93 14.35 22.11
CA ASP A 38 7.08 15.13 23.33
C ASP A 38 7.81 16.42 22.96
N GLY A 39 7.04 17.49 22.86
CA GLY A 39 7.52 18.84 22.59
C GLY A 39 6.68 19.85 23.35
N ASP A 40 7.05 20.08 24.60
CA ASP A 40 6.68 21.25 25.39
C ASP A 40 6.95 22.53 24.59
N ALA A 41 5.91 23.32 24.33
CA ALA A 41 6.06 24.73 24.02
C ALA A 41 4.86 25.51 24.57
N ASP A 42 5.22 26.39 25.50
CA ASP A 42 4.38 27.32 26.23
C ASP A 42 3.47 28.20 25.36
N THR A 43 2.23 28.34 25.85
CA THR A 43 1.44 29.57 26.00
C THR A 43 1.76 30.77 25.09
N ASP A 44 0.82 31.15 24.23
CA ASP A 44 0.47 32.57 24.05
C ASP A 44 -1.03 32.70 23.76
N GLU A 45 -1.71 33.46 24.62
CA GLU A 45 -3.13 33.79 24.53
C GLU A 45 -3.31 34.91 23.51
N GLY A 46 -4.02 34.61 22.42
CA GLY A 46 -4.42 35.60 21.42
C GLY A 46 -5.91 35.47 21.12
N ASP A 47 -6.71 36.29 21.79
CA ASP A 47 -8.10 36.58 21.46
C ASP A 47 -8.26 36.89 19.96
N ALA A 48 -9.13 36.14 19.29
CA ALA A 48 -9.69 36.50 17.99
C ALA A 48 -11.16 36.06 17.93
N GLU A 49 -12.01 36.95 18.44
CA GLU A 49 -13.44 37.03 18.12
C GLU A 49 -13.61 37.13 16.59
N GLY A 50 -14.22 36.12 15.99
CA GLY A 50 -14.45 36.03 14.55
C GLY A 50 -15.86 35.55 14.27
N GLU A 51 -16.70 36.51 13.87
CA GLU A 51 -18.14 36.42 13.66
C GLU A 51 -18.59 35.23 12.79
N THR A 52 -19.68 34.59 13.22
CA THR A 52 -20.48 33.67 12.43
C THR A 52 -21.21 34.43 11.33
N ALA A 53 -20.82 34.22 10.08
CA ALA A 53 -21.59 34.67 8.93
C ALA A 53 -22.66 33.62 8.58
N ASP A 54 -23.93 34.01 8.76
CA ASP A 54 -25.10 33.32 8.22
C ASP A 54 -25.01 33.29 6.68
N GLY A 55 -25.01 32.08 6.12
CA GLY A 55 -25.06 31.85 4.67
C GLY A 55 -26.44 31.35 4.26
N ASP A 56 -27.17 32.21 3.58
CA ASP A 56 -28.48 31.96 2.97
C ASP A 56 -28.54 30.66 2.14
N ALA A 57 -29.62 29.91 2.37
CA ALA A 57 -30.03 28.80 1.52
C ALA A 57 -30.47 29.33 0.15
N VAL A 58 -29.83 28.84 -0.92
CA VAL A 58 -30.25 29.10 -2.29
C VAL A 58 -31.00 27.88 -2.78
N ASP A 59 -32.31 28.05 -3.01
CA ASP A 59 -33.15 27.12 -3.76
C ASP A 59 -32.62 27.02 -5.20
N GLY A 60 -32.26 25.80 -5.61
CA GLY A 60 -31.86 25.46 -6.96
C GLY A 60 -32.95 24.62 -7.63
N GLU A 61 -33.57 25.21 -8.64
CA GLU A 61 -34.66 24.67 -9.43
C GLU A 61 -34.35 23.31 -10.06
N GLU A 62 -35.35 22.42 -10.00
CA GLU A 62 -35.37 21.14 -10.71
C GLU A 62 -35.38 21.38 -12.22
N ALA A 63 -34.31 20.94 -12.89
CA ALA A 63 -34.28 20.87 -14.34
C ALA A 63 -34.94 19.55 -14.77
N GLU A 64 -36.18 19.68 -15.23
CA GLU A 64 -36.91 18.70 -16.06
C GLU A 64 -36.06 18.29 -17.27
N GLY A 65 -35.61 17.04 -17.28
CA GLY A 65 -34.88 16.41 -18.39
C GLY A 65 -35.75 15.33 -19.01
N ASP A 66 -36.30 15.65 -20.18
CA ASP A 66 -37.14 14.82 -21.03
C ASP A 66 -36.56 13.43 -21.33
N GLY A 67 -37.49 12.49 -21.50
CA GLY A 67 -37.28 11.06 -21.71
C GLY A 67 -36.33 10.68 -22.84
N ALA A 68 -35.59 9.61 -22.58
CA ALA A 68 -35.26 8.63 -23.59
C ALA A 68 -35.88 7.31 -23.14
N GLU A 69 -36.98 6.92 -23.79
CA GLU A 69 -37.49 5.57 -23.73
C GLU A 69 -36.49 4.67 -24.46
N ASP A 70 -35.71 3.91 -23.69
CA ASP A 70 -34.95 2.79 -24.23
C ASP A 70 -35.77 1.53 -24.00
N GLU A 71 -36.13 0.90 -25.11
CA GLU A 71 -36.98 -0.28 -25.16
C GLU A 71 -36.31 -1.43 -24.38
N SER A 72 -36.94 -1.80 -23.27
CA SER A 72 -36.60 -3.01 -22.52
C SER A 72 -36.86 -4.21 -23.42
N SER A 73 -35.79 -4.80 -23.96
CA SER A 73 -35.83 -6.14 -24.51
C SER A 73 -36.19 -7.11 -23.39
N ASP A 74 -37.36 -7.73 -23.50
CA ASP A 74 -37.81 -8.86 -22.69
C ASP A 74 -36.80 -10.01 -22.82
N ASP A 75 -35.80 -10.06 -21.93
CA ASP A 75 -35.10 -11.30 -21.64
C ASP A 75 -35.95 -12.08 -20.64
N GLU A 76 -36.67 -13.04 -21.21
CA GLU A 76 -37.35 -14.16 -20.56
C GLU A 76 -36.51 -14.69 -19.38
N THR A 77 -36.85 -14.23 -18.17
CA THR A 77 -36.37 -14.84 -16.94
C THR A 77 -37.00 -16.22 -16.85
N THR A 78 -36.26 -17.25 -17.22
CA THR A 78 -36.61 -18.63 -16.92
C THR A 78 -36.66 -18.77 -15.40
N ASP A 79 -37.87 -18.84 -14.85
CA ASP A 79 -38.14 -19.23 -13.47
C ASP A 79 -37.55 -20.64 -13.26
N GLY A 80 -36.33 -20.68 -12.74
CA GLY A 80 -35.74 -21.89 -12.20
C GLY A 80 -36.40 -22.18 -10.88
N ASP A 81 -37.30 -23.16 -10.86
CA ASP A 81 -37.88 -23.77 -9.67
C ASP A 81 -36.82 -23.89 -8.57
N ALA A 82 -36.97 -23.09 -7.51
CA ALA A 82 -36.24 -23.27 -6.27
C ALA A 82 -36.67 -24.63 -5.72
N ALA A 83 -35.82 -25.65 -5.89
CA ALA A 83 -35.98 -26.90 -5.19
C ALA A 83 -35.85 -26.61 -3.69
N ASP A 84 -36.98 -26.68 -2.99
CA ASP A 84 -37.05 -26.74 -1.54
C ASP A 84 -36.18 -27.92 -1.06
N GLY A 85 -34.93 -27.61 -0.73
CA GLY A 85 -34.06 -28.53 -0.03
C GLY A 85 -34.56 -28.63 1.39
N ASP A 86 -35.23 -29.74 1.71
CA ASP A 86 -35.52 -30.19 3.07
C ASP A 86 -34.25 -29.98 3.92
N ALA A 87 -34.31 -28.99 4.81
CA ALA A 87 -33.36 -28.84 5.88
C ALA A 87 -33.55 -30.04 6.81
N THR A 88 -32.78 -31.11 6.58
CA THR A 88 -32.64 -32.17 7.56
C THR A 88 -32.00 -31.55 8.80
N ASP A 89 -32.81 -31.36 9.84
CA ASP A 89 -32.36 -31.13 11.21
C ASP A 89 -31.35 -32.22 11.55
N GLY A 90 -30.06 -31.89 11.40
CA GLY A 90 -28.98 -32.70 11.92
C GLY A 90 -29.01 -32.52 13.43
N ASP A 91 -29.40 -33.58 14.14
CA ASP A 91 -29.23 -33.72 15.58
C ASP A 91 -27.85 -33.17 15.97
N ALA A 92 -27.86 -32.04 16.69
CA ALA A 92 -26.69 -31.55 17.37
C ALA A 92 -26.30 -32.60 18.41
N THR A 93 -25.42 -33.52 18.04
CA THR A 93 -24.72 -34.34 19.01
C THR A 93 -23.94 -33.38 19.90
N ASP A 94 -24.41 -33.23 21.14
CA ASP A 94 -23.63 -32.71 22.27
C ASP A 94 -22.32 -33.51 22.32
N GLY A 95 -21.31 -32.98 21.63
CA GLY A 95 -19.94 -33.44 21.80
C GLY A 95 -19.50 -32.91 23.14
N ASP A 96 -19.36 -33.82 24.11
CA ASP A 96 -18.65 -33.59 25.37
C ASP A 96 -17.43 -32.72 25.07
N ALA A 97 -17.45 -31.48 25.56
CA ALA A 97 -16.27 -30.65 25.64
C ALA A 97 -15.30 -31.38 26.55
N THR A 98 -14.44 -32.22 25.96
CA THR A 98 -13.23 -32.66 26.63
C THR A 98 -12.44 -31.40 26.91
N ASP A 99 -12.49 -30.96 28.17
CA ASP A 99 -11.50 -30.08 28.79
C ASP A 99 -10.15 -30.74 28.55
N GLY A 100 -9.56 -30.43 27.40
CA GLY A 100 -8.17 -30.71 27.12
C GLY A 100 -7.38 -29.82 28.04
N ASP A 101 -7.06 -30.37 29.21
CA ASP A 101 -5.99 -29.96 30.11
C ASP A 101 -4.71 -29.92 29.27
N SER A 102 -4.60 -28.85 28.49
CA SER A 102 -3.44 -28.54 27.69
C SER A 102 -2.50 -27.95 28.72
N ASP A 103 -1.80 -28.84 29.42
CA ASP A 103 -0.55 -28.56 30.09
C ASP A 103 0.37 -27.97 29.01
N GLY A 104 0.14 -26.70 28.72
CA GLY A 104 0.90 -25.86 27.82
C GLY A 104 2.24 -25.69 28.48
N GLU A 105 3.08 -26.70 28.33
CA GLU A 105 4.51 -26.52 28.33
C GLU A 105 4.77 -25.54 27.18
N ASP A 106 4.73 -24.25 27.53
CA ASP A 106 5.26 -23.12 26.76
C ASP A 106 6.65 -23.54 26.32
N SER A 107 6.68 -24.22 25.19
CA SER A 107 7.88 -24.60 24.48
C SER A 107 8.34 -23.29 23.89
N ASP A 108 9.02 -22.50 24.72
CA ASP A 108 9.67 -21.26 24.36
C ASP A 108 10.36 -21.53 23.03
N PRO A 109 9.87 -20.93 21.92
CA PRO A 109 10.34 -21.30 20.60
C PRO A 109 11.84 -21.08 20.60
N GLU A 110 12.57 -22.18 20.39
CA GLU A 110 14.03 -22.17 20.36
C GLU A 110 14.45 -21.03 19.41
N PRO A 111 15.30 -20.09 19.86
CA PRO A 111 15.56 -18.86 19.11
C PRO A 111 15.98 -19.24 17.69
N GLU A 112 15.28 -18.71 16.70
CA GLU A 112 15.63 -18.98 15.31
C GLU A 112 17.10 -18.58 15.09
N PRO A 113 17.90 -19.42 14.42
CA PRO A 113 19.32 -19.14 14.24
C PRO A 113 19.50 -17.81 13.52
N ASP A 114 20.30 -16.92 14.09
CA ASP A 114 20.66 -15.64 13.46
C ASP A 114 21.33 -15.93 12.10
N ILE A 115 20.76 -15.38 11.03
CA ILE A 115 21.32 -15.51 9.69
C ILE A 115 22.34 -14.41 9.48
N GLU A 116 23.62 -14.78 9.49
CA GLU A 116 24.69 -13.87 9.11
C GLU A 116 24.71 -13.68 7.58
N ILE A 117 24.43 -12.47 7.10
CA ILE A 117 24.56 -12.12 5.68
C ILE A 117 26.04 -12.13 5.30
N PRO A 118 26.47 -12.93 4.30
CA PRO A 118 27.87 -12.94 3.89
C PRO A 118 28.31 -11.58 3.35
N ALA A 119 29.55 -11.16 3.65
CA ALA A 119 30.06 -9.83 3.31
C ALA A 119 30.17 -9.56 1.79
N ASP A 120 30.16 -10.61 0.96
CA ASP A 120 30.16 -10.52 -0.50
C ASP A 120 28.74 -10.38 -1.09
N TRP A 121 27.69 -10.45 -0.28
CA TRP A 121 26.33 -10.23 -0.76
C TRP A 121 26.08 -8.75 -1.03
N VAL A 122 25.48 -8.48 -2.18
CA VAL A 122 25.20 -7.13 -2.65
C VAL A 122 23.86 -7.10 -3.37
N PHE A 123 23.20 -5.96 -3.28
CA PHE A 123 22.09 -5.65 -4.18
C PHE A 123 22.60 -4.90 -5.40
N VAL A 124 22.35 -5.44 -6.58
CA VAL A 124 22.70 -4.82 -7.86
C VAL A 124 21.40 -4.28 -8.49
N PRO A 125 21.21 -2.96 -8.55
CA PRO A 125 20.01 -2.39 -9.15
C PRO A 125 20.04 -2.57 -10.68
N ASP A 126 18.88 -2.79 -11.30
CA ASP A 126 18.75 -2.84 -12.76
C ASP A 126 19.05 -1.46 -13.40
N GLN A 127 18.89 -0.38 -12.61
CA GLN A 127 19.25 1.00 -12.95
C GLN A 127 19.81 1.72 -11.72
N ALA A 128 21.02 2.27 -11.83
CA ALA A 128 21.69 2.94 -10.71
C ALA A 128 20.99 4.24 -10.26
N ALA A 129 20.35 4.95 -11.19
CA ALA A 129 19.62 6.19 -10.92
C ALA A 129 18.43 6.32 -11.88
N PRO A 130 17.31 6.93 -11.45
CA PRO A 130 16.14 7.13 -12.30
C PRO A 130 16.38 8.24 -13.34
N ALA A 131 16.15 7.93 -14.61
CA ALA A 131 15.93 8.94 -15.65
C ALA A 131 14.51 9.53 -15.55
N GLU A 132 14.19 10.49 -16.42
CA GLU A 132 12.85 11.09 -16.50
C GLU A 132 11.77 10.03 -16.73
N GLY A 133 10.70 10.06 -15.92
CA GLY A 133 9.60 9.10 -15.97
C GLY A 133 9.95 7.71 -15.43
N GLN A 134 11.05 7.56 -14.67
CA GLN A 134 11.47 6.28 -14.12
C GLN A 134 11.33 6.21 -12.60
N ILE A 135 11.01 5.00 -12.11
CA ILE A 135 10.98 4.62 -10.70
C ILE A 135 11.93 3.41 -10.55
N VAL A 136 12.90 3.51 -9.64
CA VAL A 136 13.98 2.52 -9.50
C VAL A 136 14.17 2.10 -8.04
N LEU A 137 14.57 0.85 -7.81
CA LEU A 137 15.16 0.43 -6.54
C LEU A 137 16.65 0.72 -6.56
N ALA A 138 17.14 1.50 -5.60
CA ALA A 138 18.53 1.96 -5.59
C ALA A 138 19.07 2.16 -4.18
N ASN A 139 20.36 2.52 -4.10
CA ASN A 139 21.10 2.85 -2.88
C ASN A 139 20.92 1.80 -1.78
N PRO A 140 21.34 0.54 -2.03
CA PRO A 140 21.22 -0.50 -1.04
C PRO A 140 22.12 -0.23 0.17
N VAL A 141 21.57 -0.46 1.35
CA VAL A 141 22.32 -0.51 2.61
C VAL A 141 22.01 -1.85 3.26
N ILE A 142 23.06 -2.55 3.69
CA ILE A 142 22.94 -3.80 4.45
C ILE A 142 23.35 -3.47 5.88
N GLU A 143 22.43 -3.59 6.82
CA GLU A 143 22.64 -3.36 8.25
C GLU A 143 22.19 -4.61 9.00
N GLU A 144 23.12 -5.28 9.68
CA GLU A 144 22.84 -6.54 10.38
C GLU A 144 22.20 -7.59 9.46
N ASP A 145 20.94 -7.93 9.68
CA ASP A 145 20.12 -8.85 8.88
C ASP A 145 19.09 -8.13 7.99
N TYR A 146 19.22 -6.81 7.80
CA TYR A 146 18.32 -6.01 6.98
C TYR A 146 18.94 -5.57 5.66
N LEU A 147 18.18 -5.73 4.58
CA LEU A 147 18.40 -5.09 3.29
C LEU A 147 17.47 -3.88 3.18
N ILE A 148 18.06 -2.69 3.18
CA ILE A 148 17.36 -1.42 3.07
C ILE A 148 17.53 -0.85 1.67
N LEU A 149 16.42 -0.54 1.00
CA LEU A 149 16.40 -0.05 -0.38
C LEU A 149 15.60 1.24 -0.49
N GLN A 150 16.07 2.16 -1.33
CA GLN A 150 15.34 3.38 -1.64
C GLN A 150 14.57 3.21 -2.96
N VAL A 151 13.28 3.51 -2.93
CA VAL A 151 12.48 3.67 -4.14
C VAL A 151 12.65 5.11 -4.61
N ARG A 152 13.39 5.32 -5.71
CA ARG A 152 13.73 6.65 -6.22
C ARG A 152 12.98 6.93 -7.52
N LEU A 153 12.60 8.19 -7.74
CA LEU A 153 11.94 8.61 -8.97
C LEU A 153 12.51 9.92 -9.50
N ASN A 154 12.30 10.19 -10.79
CA ASN A 154 12.71 11.44 -11.43
C ASN A 154 11.79 11.82 -12.59
N GLY A 155 11.64 13.13 -12.85
CA GLY A 155 10.96 13.66 -14.04
C GLY A 155 9.45 13.48 -14.06
N PHE A 156 8.78 13.67 -12.91
CA PHE A 156 7.31 13.61 -12.84
C PHE A 156 6.73 15.00 -12.62
N THR A 157 5.81 15.43 -13.48
CA THR A 157 5.14 16.73 -13.37
C THR A 157 3.75 16.66 -14.00
N PRO A 158 2.65 16.83 -13.25
CA PRO A 158 2.54 16.85 -11.79
C PRO A 158 2.42 15.44 -11.17
N LEU A 159 3.04 15.19 -10.01
CA LEU A 159 2.89 13.93 -9.25
C LEU A 159 2.02 14.15 -8.01
N ALA A 160 0.89 13.46 -7.90
CA ALA A 160 0.06 13.43 -6.68
C ALA A 160 0.30 12.20 -5.81
N GLY A 161 0.70 11.07 -6.42
CA GLY A 161 0.97 9.83 -5.70
C GLY A 161 1.44 8.71 -6.63
N SER A 162 1.78 7.58 -6.04
CA SER A 162 2.14 6.35 -6.74
C SER A 162 1.74 5.14 -5.90
N ALA A 163 1.38 4.06 -6.57
CA ALA A 163 1.22 2.75 -5.96
C ALA A 163 1.99 1.73 -6.78
N PHE A 164 2.58 0.75 -6.11
CA PHE A 164 3.32 -0.32 -6.77
C PHE A 164 3.30 -1.61 -5.96
N ARG A 165 3.42 -2.72 -6.69
CA ARG A 165 3.60 -4.05 -6.10
C ARG A 165 5.03 -4.51 -6.27
N LEU A 166 5.69 -4.86 -5.16
CA LEU A 166 6.99 -5.49 -5.14
C LEU A 166 6.84 -7.01 -5.06
N ARG A 167 7.63 -7.73 -5.85
CA ARG A 167 7.76 -9.19 -5.83
C ARG A 167 9.16 -9.57 -5.39
N TYR A 168 9.25 -10.48 -4.43
CA TYR A 168 10.50 -11.00 -3.88
C TYR A 168 10.37 -12.49 -3.56
N ASN A 169 11.49 -13.16 -3.33
CA ASN A 169 11.50 -14.54 -2.83
C ASN A 169 11.24 -14.56 -1.32
N PRO A 170 10.10 -15.10 -0.83
CA PRO A 170 9.81 -15.16 0.60
C PRO A 170 10.69 -16.15 1.36
N ALA A 171 11.49 -16.98 0.70
CA ALA A 171 12.50 -17.81 1.35
C ALA A 171 13.83 -17.05 1.60
N THR A 172 13.98 -15.85 1.04
CA THR A 172 15.19 -15.02 1.18
C THR A 172 14.89 -13.74 1.94
N LEU A 173 13.75 -13.09 1.66
CA LEU A 173 13.40 -11.78 2.18
C LEU A 173 12.02 -11.83 2.83
N SER A 174 11.86 -11.12 3.94
CA SER A 174 10.57 -10.79 4.54
C SER A 174 10.44 -9.27 4.61
N LEU A 175 9.30 -8.72 4.19
CA LEU A 175 9.06 -7.28 4.34
C LEU A 175 9.04 -6.93 5.82
N ALA A 176 9.87 -5.97 6.24
CA ALA A 176 9.95 -5.53 7.63
C ALA A 176 9.29 -4.17 7.84
N ALA A 177 9.63 -3.18 7.01
CA ALA A 177 9.11 -1.83 7.14
C ALA A 177 9.07 -1.10 5.79
N VAL A 178 8.20 -0.09 5.70
CA VAL A 178 8.22 0.90 4.62
C VAL A 178 8.12 2.28 5.25
N GLU A 179 9.12 3.11 4.98
CA GLU A 179 9.24 4.46 5.51
C GLU A 179 9.11 5.50 4.40
N ARG A 180 8.64 6.68 4.74
CA ARG A 180 8.38 7.73 3.76
C ARG A 180 9.67 8.45 3.38
N GLY A 181 9.82 8.74 2.08
CA GLY A 181 10.90 9.60 1.59
C GLY A 181 10.52 11.08 1.52
N ASP A 182 11.33 11.86 0.80
CA ASP A 182 11.22 13.31 0.66
C ASP A 182 10.57 13.77 -0.66
N ALA A 183 10.15 12.84 -1.53
CA ALA A 183 9.58 13.18 -2.84
C ALA A 183 8.19 13.82 -2.76
N LEU A 184 7.41 13.50 -1.73
CA LEU A 184 6.05 14.00 -1.53
C LEU A 184 5.96 14.83 -0.25
N SER A 185 4.83 15.51 -0.05
CA SER A 185 4.66 16.37 1.11
C SER A 185 4.71 15.58 2.44
N PRO A 186 5.06 16.20 3.57
CA PRO A 186 4.93 15.59 4.89
C PRO A 186 3.49 15.20 5.27
N ALA A 187 2.48 15.66 4.52
CA ALA A 187 1.10 15.24 4.68
C ALA A 187 0.73 14.01 3.82
N ALA A 188 1.64 13.52 2.98
CA ALA A 188 1.39 12.33 2.15
C ALA A 188 1.09 11.11 3.03
N LEU A 189 0.06 10.37 2.70
CA LEU A 189 -0.28 9.12 3.37
C LEU A 189 0.54 8.00 2.73
N LEU A 190 1.34 7.31 3.54
CA LEU A 190 2.02 6.07 3.17
C LEU A 190 1.22 4.89 3.73
N ARG A 191 1.02 3.87 2.91
CA ARG A 191 0.46 2.57 3.28
C ARG A 191 1.30 1.48 2.64
N ALA A 192 1.61 0.47 3.42
CA ALA A 192 2.25 -0.73 2.93
C ALA A 192 1.57 -1.94 3.55
N ALA A 193 1.41 -2.99 2.77
CA ALA A 193 0.84 -4.25 3.23
C ALA A 193 1.51 -5.41 2.51
N GLN A 194 1.81 -6.47 3.25
CA GLN A 194 2.21 -7.74 2.67
C GLN A 194 0.94 -8.54 2.36
N ALA A 195 0.53 -8.58 1.08
CA ALA A 195 -0.67 -9.31 0.69
C ALA A 195 -0.51 -10.83 0.86
N LYS A 196 0.70 -11.33 0.62
CA LYS A 196 1.11 -12.72 0.87
C LYS A 196 2.65 -12.79 0.91
N PRO A 197 3.25 -13.87 1.42
CA PRO A 197 4.70 -14.07 1.33
C PRO A 197 5.20 -13.89 -0.11
N GLY A 198 6.19 -13.01 -0.28
CA GLY A 198 6.81 -12.72 -1.57
C GLY A 198 6.17 -11.57 -2.35
N GLU A 199 5.08 -10.97 -1.83
CA GLU A 199 4.42 -9.83 -2.45
C GLU A 199 4.11 -8.73 -1.43
N ALA A 200 4.55 -7.51 -1.74
CA ALA A 200 4.27 -6.32 -0.94
C ALA A 200 3.61 -5.24 -1.80
N TRP A 201 2.55 -4.64 -1.29
CA TRP A 201 1.91 -3.47 -1.87
C TRP A 201 2.35 -2.23 -1.13
N VAL A 202 2.72 -1.20 -1.88
CA VAL A 202 3.06 0.11 -1.33
C VAL A 202 2.26 1.16 -2.08
N GLY A 203 1.56 2.02 -1.34
CA GLY A 203 0.83 3.16 -1.85
C GLY A 203 1.23 4.40 -1.10
N ILE A 204 1.53 5.47 -1.83
CA ILE A 204 1.85 6.78 -1.26
C ILE A 204 1.16 7.89 -2.07
N GLY A 205 0.51 8.83 -1.40
CA GLY A 205 -0.15 9.94 -2.09
C GLY A 205 -0.54 11.08 -1.17
N ASN A 206 -0.67 12.28 -1.75
CA ASN A 206 -1.11 13.47 -1.02
C ASN A 206 -2.64 13.47 -0.85
N PRO A 207 -3.19 13.45 0.38
CA PRO A 207 -4.63 13.35 0.62
C PRO A 207 -5.42 14.55 0.09
N GLN A 208 -4.76 15.70 -0.08
CA GLN A 208 -5.36 16.94 -0.60
C GLN A 208 -5.20 17.09 -2.12
N ALA A 209 -4.79 16.02 -2.82
CA ALA A 209 -4.42 16.04 -4.23
C ALA A 209 -3.36 17.11 -4.57
N ALA A 210 -2.57 17.54 -3.59
CA ALA A 210 -1.44 18.44 -3.82
C ALA A 210 -0.42 17.73 -4.72
N THR A 211 0.04 18.42 -5.75
CA THR A 211 1.01 17.87 -6.70
C THR A 211 2.39 18.41 -6.47
N VAL A 212 3.39 17.58 -6.72
CA VAL A 212 4.81 17.98 -6.69
C VAL A 212 5.40 17.82 -8.09
N THR A 213 6.25 18.77 -8.47
CA THR A 213 7.10 18.70 -9.66
C THR A 213 8.44 18.10 -9.24
N ILE A 214 8.79 16.94 -9.77
CA ILE A 214 10.02 16.22 -9.50
C ILE A 214 10.95 16.41 -10.70
N THR A 215 11.83 17.41 -10.64
CA THR A 215 12.83 17.69 -11.70
C THR A 215 14.18 17.03 -11.44
N GLU A 216 14.37 16.48 -10.25
CA GLU A 216 15.61 15.85 -9.79
C GLU A 216 15.28 14.50 -9.15
N PRO A 217 16.22 13.54 -9.13
CA PRO A 217 16.01 12.26 -8.43
C PRO A 217 15.66 12.46 -6.95
N LYS A 218 14.47 12.03 -6.54
CA LYS A 218 13.95 12.09 -5.17
C LYS A 218 13.65 10.71 -4.61
N ILE A 219 13.59 10.60 -3.28
CA ILE A 219 13.25 9.33 -2.60
C ILE A 219 11.74 9.32 -2.35
N LEU A 220 11.04 8.36 -2.93
CA LEU A 220 9.61 8.15 -2.70
C LEU A 220 9.35 7.58 -1.31
N CYS A 221 10.03 6.47 -1.03
CA CYS A 221 9.97 5.71 0.20
C CYS A 221 11.22 4.84 0.32
N GLN A 222 11.49 4.39 1.55
CA GLN A 222 12.49 3.39 1.86
C GLN A 222 11.78 2.08 2.22
N VAL A 223 12.28 0.96 1.71
CA VAL A 223 11.71 -0.37 1.96
C VAL A 223 12.80 -1.20 2.63
N SER A 224 12.49 -1.73 3.81
CA SER A 224 13.39 -2.57 4.58
C SER A 224 12.90 -4.02 4.53
N PHE A 225 13.79 -4.92 4.16
CA PHE A 225 13.55 -6.37 4.18
C PHE A 225 14.44 -7.02 5.21
N LYS A 226 13.87 -7.88 6.06
CA LYS A 226 14.65 -8.83 6.86
C LYS A 226 15.14 -9.96 5.94
N VAL A 227 16.43 -10.29 5.99
CA VAL A 227 17.02 -11.39 5.23
C VAL A 227 16.84 -12.67 6.05
N ILE A 228 15.96 -13.55 5.55
CA ILE A 228 15.57 -14.81 6.21
C ILE A 228 16.11 -16.05 5.49
N GLY A 229 16.94 -15.86 4.46
CA GLY A 229 17.63 -16.95 3.80
C GLY A 229 18.66 -16.47 2.78
N LEU A 230 19.53 -17.38 2.35
CA LEU A 230 20.67 -17.09 1.47
C LEU A 230 20.51 -17.64 0.05
N THR A 231 19.28 -17.60 -0.48
CA THR A 231 19.05 -17.90 -1.91
C THR A 231 19.09 -16.60 -2.73
N PRO A 232 19.98 -16.46 -3.74
CA PRO A 232 20.00 -15.29 -4.61
C PRO A 232 18.60 -15.03 -5.19
N THR A 233 18.15 -13.79 -5.13
CA THR A 233 16.77 -13.43 -5.43
C THR A 233 16.68 -12.17 -6.28
N ARG A 234 15.60 -12.07 -7.04
CA ARG A 234 15.23 -10.87 -7.77
C ARG A 234 14.13 -10.14 -7.02
N LEU A 235 14.27 -8.83 -6.91
CA LEU A 235 13.28 -7.93 -6.37
C LEU A 235 12.78 -7.05 -7.51
N ASP A 236 11.54 -7.28 -7.92
CA ASP A 236 10.97 -6.64 -9.10
C ASP A 236 9.65 -5.93 -8.78
N PHE A 237 9.38 -4.87 -9.54
CA PHE A 237 8.04 -4.32 -9.64
C PHE A 237 7.14 -5.25 -10.47
N ASP A 238 5.87 -5.35 -10.10
CA ASP A 238 4.87 -5.94 -10.95
C ASP A 238 4.48 -4.97 -12.06
N LEU A 239 4.84 -5.30 -13.30
CA LEU A 239 4.62 -4.44 -14.47
C LEU A 239 3.19 -4.47 -15.00
N ASN A 240 2.27 -5.17 -14.33
CA ASN A 240 0.86 -5.02 -14.64
C ASN A 240 0.45 -3.56 -14.35
N PRO A 241 -0.10 -2.82 -15.31
CA PRO A 241 -0.43 -1.41 -15.15
C PRO A 241 -1.46 -1.13 -14.04
N TRP A 242 -2.22 -2.15 -13.62
CA TRP A 242 -3.13 -2.04 -12.49
C TRP A 242 -2.45 -2.19 -11.13
N HIS A 243 -1.20 -2.67 -11.10
CA HIS A 243 -0.46 -2.94 -9.88
C HIS A 243 0.61 -1.88 -9.61
N SER A 244 1.20 -1.29 -10.66
CA SER A 244 2.24 -0.27 -10.52
C SER A 244 1.98 0.93 -11.43
N PHE A 245 1.77 2.10 -10.81
CA PHE A 245 1.50 3.34 -11.52
C PHE A 245 1.94 4.58 -10.72
N ALA A 246 2.13 5.68 -11.42
CA ALA A 246 2.20 7.03 -10.87
C ALA A 246 0.98 7.81 -11.35
N ALA A 247 0.45 8.74 -10.53
CA ALA A 247 -0.76 9.47 -10.87
C ALA A 247 -0.65 10.96 -10.58
N ASP A 248 -1.35 11.76 -11.38
CA ASP A 248 -1.55 13.19 -11.15
C ASP A 248 -2.72 13.48 -10.19
N GLU A 249 -3.00 14.77 -9.95
CA GLU A 249 -4.12 15.22 -9.11
C GLU A 249 -5.49 14.69 -9.55
N ARG A 250 -5.64 14.36 -10.84
CA ARG A 250 -6.89 13.85 -11.44
C ARG A 250 -6.92 12.33 -11.48
N LEU A 251 -6.00 11.66 -10.80
CA LEU A 251 -5.82 10.21 -10.81
C LEU A 251 -5.55 9.65 -12.22
N ARG A 252 -5.02 10.48 -13.14
CA ARG A 252 -4.59 9.99 -14.45
C ARG A 252 -3.24 9.34 -14.31
N ALA A 253 -3.12 8.13 -14.84
CA ALA A 253 -1.84 7.43 -14.90
C ALA A 253 -0.82 8.26 -15.69
N LEU A 254 0.32 8.52 -15.05
CA LEU A 254 1.49 9.11 -15.67
C LEU A 254 2.32 7.99 -16.32
N PRO A 255 2.93 8.21 -17.50
CA PRO A 255 3.90 7.28 -18.05
C PRO A 255 5.03 7.04 -17.06
N ALA A 256 5.19 5.80 -16.59
CA ALA A 256 6.20 5.42 -15.63
C ALA A 256 6.85 4.10 -16.06
N THR A 257 8.17 4.02 -15.97
CA THR A 257 8.92 2.77 -16.12
C THR A 257 9.52 2.36 -14.78
N PHE A 258 9.39 1.09 -14.42
CA PHE A 258 9.81 0.56 -13.14
C PHE A 258 11.01 -0.38 -13.29
N PHE A 259 12.03 -0.23 -12.43
CA PHE A 259 13.25 -1.04 -12.48
C PHE A 259 13.59 -1.64 -11.12
N GLY A 260 13.68 -2.98 -11.08
CA GLY A 260 14.02 -3.74 -9.89
C GLY A 260 15.53 -3.87 -9.66
N GLY A 261 15.92 -5.02 -9.13
CA GLY A 261 17.32 -5.42 -9.01
C GLY A 261 17.47 -6.84 -8.47
N SER A 262 18.70 -7.28 -8.31
CA SER A 262 19.03 -8.61 -7.77
C SER A 262 19.80 -8.52 -6.47
N PHE A 263 19.44 -9.33 -5.49
CA PHE A 263 20.15 -9.51 -4.22
C PHE A 263 20.81 -10.90 -4.20
N GLY A 264 22.11 -10.94 -3.96
CA GLY A 264 22.87 -12.20 -3.92
C GLY A 264 24.37 -11.97 -3.84
N PRO A 265 25.19 -13.03 -3.96
CA PRO A 265 26.64 -12.89 -3.96
C PRO A 265 27.11 -12.00 -5.11
N ALA A 266 28.10 -11.16 -4.85
CA ALA A 266 28.74 -10.35 -5.87
C ALA A 266 29.32 -11.25 -6.96
N VAL A 267 28.73 -11.20 -8.15
CA VAL A 267 29.28 -11.90 -9.31
C VAL A 267 30.51 -11.13 -9.77
N GLU A 268 31.70 -11.60 -9.41
CA GLU A 268 32.95 -11.04 -9.92
C GLU A 268 32.95 -11.04 -11.45
N GLY A 269 32.90 -9.87 -12.08
CA GLY A 269 33.13 -9.71 -13.51
C GLY A 269 31.97 -9.21 -14.39
N ARG A 270 30.97 -8.50 -13.82
CA ARG A 270 30.01 -7.68 -14.61
C ARG A 270 30.20 -6.20 -14.38
#